data_AF-A0A8T4VPJ8-F1
#
_entry.id   AF-A0A8T4VPJ8-F1
#
_cell.length_a   1.000
_cell.length_b   1.000
_cell.length_c   1.000
_cell.angle_alpha   90.00
_cell.angle_beta   90.00
_cell.angle_gamma   90.00
#
_symmetry.space_group_name_H-M   'P 1'
#
loop_
_entity.id
_entity.type
_entity.pdbx_description
1 polymer ?
#
loop_
_entity_poly.entity_id
_entity_poly.type
_entity_poly.pdbx_seq_one_letter_code
_entity_poly.pdbx_strand_id
1 'polypeptide(L)'
;MLESGLDTLTDLAFVVGLALVAVLFTGLGVLGEQAGFSNLLAGQAALGAWELFFGAWALFVGIYLIGIKQVLPRATTLVID
;
A
#
# COMPACT_ATOMS: atom_id res chain seq x y z
N MET A 1 -32.11 -2.85 -12.07
CA MET A 1 -31.68 -3.45 -10.78
C MET A 1 -30.49 -4.38 -10.95
N LEU A 2 -30.45 -5.28 -11.95
CA LEU A 2 -29.33 -6.20 -12.17
C LEU A 2 -28.05 -5.51 -12.69
N GLU A 3 -28.17 -4.53 -13.59
CA GLU A 3 -27.02 -3.73 -14.09
C GLU A 3 -26.35 -2.91 -12.99
N SER A 4 -27.15 -2.23 -12.16
CA SER A 4 -26.65 -1.47 -11.00
C SER A 4 -25.90 -2.35 -10.00
N GLY A 5 -26.35 -3.60 -9.76
CA GLY A 5 -25.64 -4.52 -8.88
C GLY A 5 -24.30 -5.00 -9.44
N LEU A 6 -24.17 -5.14 -10.76
CA LEU A 6 -22.94 -5.53 -11.45
C LEU A 6 -21.88 -4.43 -11.40
N ASP A 7 -22.29 -3.18 -11.56
CA ASP A 7 -21.41 -2.01 -11.43
C ASP A 7 -20.84 -1.89 -10.01
N THR A 8 -21.69 -2.04 -8.99
CA THR A 8 -21.23 -2.01 -7.58
C THR A 8 -20.26 -3.14 -7.24
N LEU A 9 -20.49 -4.36 -7.74
CA LEU A 9 -19.57 -5.48 -7.52
C LEU A 9 -18.21 -5.25 -8.18
N THR A 10 -18.21 -4.63 -9.36
CA THR A 10 -16.98 -4.30 -10.10
C THR A 10 -16.18 -3.22 -9.37
N ASP A 11 -16.85 -2.18 -8.88
CA ASP A 11 -16.21 -1.13 -8.08
C ASP A 11 -15.65 -1.67 -6.76
N LEU A 12 -16.40 -2.54 -6.07
CA LEU A 12 -15.94 -3.19 -4.85
C LEU A 12 -14.71 -4.06 -5.11
N ALA A 13 -14.70 -4.85 -6.19
CA ALA A 13 -13.55 -5.63 -6.59
C ALA A 13 -12.32 -4.75 -6.85
N PHE A 14 -12.52 -3.59 -7.48
CA PHE A 14 -11.44 -2.64 -7.73
C PHE A 14 -10.89 -2.02 -6.43
N VAL A 15 -11.77 -1.63 -5.50
CA VAL A 15 -11.39 -1.09 -4.19
C VAL A 15 -10.64 -2.12 -3.36
N VAL A 16 -11.11 -3.37 -3.33
CA VAL A 16 -10.42 -4.48 -2.67
C VAL A 16 -9.05 -4.71 -3.32
N GLY A 17 -8.97 -4.72 -4.64
CA GLY A 17 -7.70 -4.82 -5.37
C GLY A 17 -6.70 -3.74 -4.95
N LEU A 18 -7.13 -2.47 -4.91
CA LEU A 18 -6.28 -1.37 -4.46
C LEU A 18 -5.88 -1.50 -2.98
N ALA A 19 -6.80 -1.92 -2.12
CA ALA A 19 -6.51 -2.14 -0.70
C ALA A 19 -5.45 -3.24 -0.51
N LEU A 20 -5.53 -4.33 -1.27
CA LEU A 20 -4.53 -5.40 -1.24
C LEU A 20 -3.16 -4.90 -1.71
N VAL A 21 -3.11 -4.09 -2.78
CA VAL A 21 -1.86 -3.47 -3.24
C VAL A 21 -1.29 -2.52 -2.17
N ALA A 22 -2.14 -1.72 -1.52
CA ALA A 22 -1.71 -0.85 -0.42
C ALA A 22 -1.06 -1.66 0.70
N VAL A 23 -1.74 -2.71 1.18
CA VAL A 23 -1.24 -3.60 2.24
C VAL A 23 0.07 -4.27 1.82
N LEU A 24 0.17 -4.74 0.58
CA LEU A 24 1.39 -5.36 0.06
C LEU A 24 2.57 -4.39 0.08
N PHE A 25 2.41 -3.19 -0.47
CA PHE A 25 3.46 -2.17 -0.48
C PHE A 25 3.85 -1.71 0.93
N THR A 26 2.87 -1.56 1.83
CA THR A 26 3.15 -1.27 3.23
C THR A 26 3.94 -2.40 3.89
N GLY A 27 3.56 -3.65 3.66
CA GLY A 27 4.28 -4.82 4.19
C GLY A 27 5.73 -4.90 3.67
N LEU A 28 5.93 -4.73 2.36
CA LEU A 28 7.25 -4.67 1.74
C LEU A 28 8.08 -3.51 2.31
N GLY A 29 7.44 -2.36 2.54
CA GLY A 29 8.07 -1.21 3.14
C GLY A 29 8.60 -1.49 4.55
N VAL A 30 7.78 -2.10 5.41
CA VAL A 30 8.19 -2.51 6.77
C VAL A 30 9.35 -3.51 6.72
N LEU A 31 9.31 -4.49 5.80
CA LEU A 31 10.40 -5.45 5.65
C LEU A 31 11.69 -4.79 5.18
N GLY A 32 11.61 -3.84 4.24
CA GLY A 32 12.74 -3.05 3.77
C GLY A 32 13.37 -2.22 4.88
N GLU A 33 12.56 -1.59 5.73
CA GLU A 33 13.03 -0.86 6.91
C GLU A 33 13.78 -1.78 7.88
N GLN A 34 13.21 -2.94 8.20
CA GLN A 34 13.85 -3.91 9.10
C GLN A 34 15.18 -4.43 8.55
N ALA A 35 15.22 -4.77 7.26
CA ALA A 35 16.46 -5.20 6.59
C ALA A 35 17.50 -4.09 6.58
N GLY A 36 17.09 -2.87 6.22
CA GLY A 36 17.96 -1.71 6.14
C GLY A 36 18.61 -1.37 7.48
N PHE A 37 17.82 -1.32 8.56
CA PHE A 37 18.36 -1.12 9.90
C PHE A 37 19.30 -2.25 10.32
N SER A 38 18.95 -3.51 10.03
CA SER A 38 19.82 -4.66 10.33
C SER A 38 21.18 -4.54 9.61
N ASN A 39 21.19 -4.19 8.33
CA ASN A 39 22.41 -4.05 7.55
C ASN A 39 23.26 -2.83 7.94
N LEU A 40 22.61 -1.71 8.30
CA LEU A 40 23.30 -0.55 8.87
C LEU A 40 24.00 -0.89 10.19
N LEU A 41 23.32 -1.61 11.08
CA LEU A 41 23.90 -2.06 12.35
C LEU A 41 25.02 -3.10 12.16
N ALA A 42 24.97 -3.87 11.07
CA ALA A 42 26.03 -4.79 10.68
C ALA A 42 27.23 -4.10 9.97
N GLY A 43 27.21 -2.77 9.83
CA GLY A 43 28.28 -1.99 9.19
C GLY A 43 28.19 -1.90 7.66
N GLN A 44 27.15 -2.47 7.05
CA GLN A 44 26.90 -2.40 5.60
C GLN A 44 26.10 -1.13 5.25
N ALA A 45 26.70 0.04 5.44
CA ALA A 45 26.00 1.32 5.32
C ALA A 45 25.36 1.56 3.94
N ALA A 46 26.03 1.21 2.84
CA ALA A 46 25.50 1.42 1.50
C ALA A 46 24.26 0.56 1.20
N LEU A 47 24.31 -0.73 1.56
CA LEU A 47 23.19 -1.65 1.38
C LEU A 47 22.02 -1.27 2.31
N GLY A 48 22.32 -1.00 3.58
CA GLY A 48 21.30 -0.60 4.54
C GLY A 48 20.60 0.70 4.16
N ALA A 49 21.34 1.71 3.68
CA ALA A 49 20.75 2.97 3.19
C ALA A 49 19.87 2.75 1.94
N TRP A 50 20.26 1.86 1.04
CA TRP A 50 19.44 1.49 -0.12
C TRP A 50 18.13 0.82 0.31
N GLU A 51 18.19 -0.14 1.21
CA GLU A 51 17.02 -0.86 1.71
C GLU A 51 16.07 0.07 2.49
N LEU A 52 16.61 0.97 3.33
CA LEU A 52 15.79 2.00 3.99
C LEU A 52 15.12 2.92 2.97
N PHE A 53 15.82 3.36 1.93
CA PHE A 53 15.21 4.22 0.91
C PHE A 53 14.04 3.53 0.20
N PHE A 54 14.22 2.28 -0.23
CA PHE A 54 13.14 1.52 -0.87
C PHE A 54 12.03 1.11 0.10
N GLY A 55 12.37 0.83 1.36
CA GLY A 55 11.43 0.58 2.44
C GLY A 55 10.50 1.78 2.66
N ALA A 56 11.08 2.95 2.91
CA ALA A 56 10.37 4.21 3.07
C ALA A 56 9.54 4.57 1.83
N TRP A 57 10.09 4.35 0.63
CA TRP A 57 9.35 4.59 -0.61
C TRP A 57 8.13 3.67 -0.74
N ALA A 58 8.28 2.36 -0.47
CA ALA A 58 7.18 1.41 -0.51
C ALA A 58 6.11 1.72 0.55
N LEU A 59 6.51 2.13 1.75
CA LEU A 59 5.60 2.63 2.79
C LEU A 59 4.80 3.85 2.29
N PHE A 60 5.48 4.82 1.69
CA PHE A 60 4.85 6.02 1.16
C PHE A 60 3.83 5.69 0.06
N VAL A 61 4.18 4.79 -0.86
CA VAL A 61 3.25 4.33 -1.91
C VAL A 61 2.05 3.61 -1.31
N GLY A 62 2.28 2.60 -0.47
CA GLY A 62 1.23 1.77 0.11
C GLY A 62 0.26 2.56 0.98
N ILE A 63 0.78 3.36 1.91
CA ILE A 63 -0.04 4.10 2.87
C ILE A 63 -0.64 5.34 2.23
N TYR A 64 0.17 6.21 1.63
CA TYR A 64 -0.28 7.55 1.26
C TYR A 64 -0.91 7.57 -0.15
N LEU A 65 -0.21 7.08 -1.17
CA LEU A 65 -0.70 7.16 -2.54
C LEU A 65 -1.86 6.21 -2.81
N ILE A 66 -1.84 5.02 -2.22
CA ILE A 66 -2.87 4.01 -2.47
C ILE A 66 -3.90 4.00 -1.33
N GLY A 67 -3.49 3.71 -0.09
CA GLY A 67 -4.41 3.64 1.05
C GLY A 67 -5.22 4.92 1.27
N ILE A 68 -4.54 6.04 1.50
CA ILE A 68 -5.20 7.30 1.87
C ILE A 68 -5.79 8.03 0.65
N LYS A 69 -5.02 8.19 -0.45
CA LYS A 69 -5.48 9.00 -1.58
C LYS A 69 -6.44 8.28 -2.54
N GLN A 70 -6.37 6.96 -2.64
CA GLN A 70 -7.11 6.22 -3.67
C GLN A 70 -8.17 5.28 -3.12
N VAL A 71 -7.87 4.55 -2.04
CA VAL A 71 -8.78 3.56 -1.46
C VAL A 71 -9.80 4.22 -0.55
N LEU A 72 -9.36 5.05 0.41
CA LEU A 72 -10.23 5.66 1.42
C LEU A 72 -11.41 6.47 0.84
N PRO A 73 -11.21 7.40 -0.13
CA PRO A 73 -12.32 8.18 -0.68
C PRO A 73 -13.32 7.32 -1.45
N ARG A 74 -12.82 6.33 -2.20
CA ARG A 74 -13.67 5.41 -2.99
C ARG A 74 -14.43 4.43 -2.10
N ALA A 75 -13.82 3.98 -1.01
CA ALA A 75 -14.51 3.13 -0.05
C ALA A 75 -15.64 3.91 0.64
N THR A 76 -15.43 5.19 0.99
CA THR A 76 -16.48 5.99 1.63
C THR A 76 -17.67 6.28 0.73
N THR A 77 -17.48 6.45 -0.58
CA THR A 77 -18.61 6.65 -1.51
C THR A 77 -19.47 5.40 -1.61
N LEU A 78 -18.85 4.21 -1.70
CA LEU A 78 -19.57 2.93 -1.76
C LEU A 78 -20.40 2.60 -0.51
N VAL A 79 -20.06 3.19 0.64
CA VAL A 79 -20.79 2.97 1.90
C VAL A 79 -21.98 3.93 2.04
N ILE A 80 -21.96 5.06 1.35
CA ILE A 80 -22.94 6.15 1.52
C ILE A 80 -24.01 6.13 0.41
N ASP A 81 -23.68 5.60 -0.78
CA ASP A 81 -24.64 5.33 -1.86
C ASP A 81 -25.52 4.10 -1.55
#